data_AF-A0A970P621-F1
#
_entry.id   AF-A0A970P621-F1
#
_cell.length_a   1.000
_cell.length_b   1.000
_cell.length_c   1.000
_cell.angle_alpha   90.00
_cell.angle_beta   90.00
_cell.angle_gamma   90.00
#
_symmetry.space_group_name_H-M   'P 1'
#
loop_
_entity.id
_entity.type
_entity.pdbx_description
1 polymer ?
#
loop_
_entity_poly.entity_id
_entity_poly.type
_entity_poly.pdbx_seq_one_letter_code
_entity_poly.pdbx_strand_id
1 'polypeptide(L)'
;MNYFQTFVFILLLSITSCTTKQKFSADFNNINDRIWVGRDFWSIPLEDWKIENGKLLCQGIVPDSRVNILTYNLSPAKGNFKVSARIMLVDKGDVEGSAGLLLGVHDKEDPDVRAACYFGEGLKAGISLNGFAFLKDKQVDLPTGFDFSEVILIVSGNNNQLKMSISDKNGNSPDALTCKIDGINGLIALANNIRMGGNQKPGNSKFAFDDIKLSGSKVIYNPENSFGPVLWTMYTLSKKTVKLMALLPPLGENDNREISLQLKKGELWETIESKPIEADSRTAVYKLEKWNDSIDVKYRIEYIEKGKDGTEWPDYYEGTIRKNPAGRPLKFGGFTCQYHYGFPYTPLVESVMKQNPDILYFSGDQIYEPNGGYPVKREPADVSIVNYLGKYYMFGWAFRSVMRDRPTICTPDDHDVYHGNLWGEGGIAKPGGIISDDTRGFTQSVKMVNVVNRTQCGQLPDPYDPA
;
A
#
# COMPACT_ATOMS: atom_id res chain seq x y z
N MET A 1 -4.19 73.13 -30.48
CA MET A 1 -5.29 73.06 -29.49
C MET A 1 -6.34 72.12 -30.06
N ASN A 2 -6.79 71.04 -29.45
CA ASN A 2 -6.61 70.54 -28.09
C ASN A 2 -7.18 69.09 -28.06
N TYR A 3 -6.53 68.23 -27.26
CA TYR A 3 -7.00 66.96 -26.67
C TYR A 3 -7.45 65.78 -27.56
N PHE A 4 -6.56 64.79 -27.71
CA PHE A 4 -6.93 63.40 -27.94
C PHE A 4 -7.01 62.70 -26.57
N GLN A 5 -8.21 62.31 -26.13
CA GLN A 5 -8.42 61.48 -24.94
C GLN A 5 -8.17 60.01 -25.28
N THR A 6 -7.16 59.41 -24.66
CA THR A 6 -6.92 57.97 -24.70
C THR A 6 -7.81 57.29 -23.64
N PHE A 7 -8.83 56.54 -24.08
CA PHE A 7 -9.58 55.63 -23.20
C PHE A 7 -8.78 54.34 -23.00
N VAL A 8 -8.38 54.07 -21.76
CA VAL A 8 -7.81 52.78 -21.34
C VAL A 8 -8.98 51.86 -20.94
N PHE A 9 -9.22 50.80 -21.70
CA PHE A 9 -10.12 49.72 -21.32
C PHE A 9 -9.40 48.81 -20.32
N ILE A 10 -9.78 48.89 -19.04
CA ILE A 10 -9.37 47.90 -18.02
C ILE A 10 -10.31 46.70 -18.16
N LEU A 11 -9.79 45.62 -18.76
CA LEU A 11 -10.49 44.34 -18.85
C LEU A 11 -10.40 43.63 -17.49
N LEU A 12 -11.45 43.74 -16.68
CA LEU A 12 -11.61 42.94 -15.47
C LEU A 12 -11.89 41.48 -15.88
N LEU A 13 -10.83 40.66 -15.89
CA LEU A 13 -10.94 39.20 -15.94
C LEU A 13 -11.45 38.69 -14.58
N SER A 14 -12.77 38.57 -14.47
CA SER A 14 -13.41 37.80 -13.41
C SER A 14 -13.06 36.32 -13.60
N ILE A 15 -12.08 35.84 -12.84
CA ILE A 15 -11.72 34.42 -12.74
C ILE A 15 -12.85 33.74 -11.97
N THR A 16 -13.85 33.23 -12.68
CA THR A 16 -14.81 32.29 -12.11
C THR A 16 -14.05 30.98 -11.85
N SER A 17 -13.67 30.74 -10.60
CA SER A 17 -13.18 29.45 -10.15
C SER A 17 -14.33 28.45 -10.22
N CYS A 18 -14.53 27.85 -11.39
CA CYS A 18 -15.28 26.61 -11.51
C CYS A 18 -14.46 25.56 -10.76
N THR A 19 -14.77 25.36 -9.48
CA THR A 19 -14.26 24.20 -8.73
C THR A 19 -14.78 22.94 -9.41
N THR A 20 -13.97 22.37 -10.30
CA THR A 20 -14.18 21.06 -10.88
C THR A 20 -14.35 20.08 -9.73
N LYS A 21 -15.54 19.49 -9.60
CA LYS A 21 -15.78 18.45 -8.60
C LYS A 21 -14.86 17.28 -8.96
N GLN A 22 -13.86 17.04 -8.12
CA GLN A 22 -13.01 15.86 -8.26
C GLN A 22 -13.88 14.61 -8.16
N LYS A 23 -13.60 13.65 -9.03
CA LYS A 23 -14.30 12.37 -9.11
C LYS A 23 -13.28 11.25 -9.20
N PHE A 24 -13.51 10.22 -8.42
CA PHE A 24 -12.78 8.96 -8.47
C PHE A 24 -13.77 7.84 -8.77
N SER A 25 -13.35 6.87 -9.58
CA SER A 25 -14.12 5.69 -9.93
C SER A 25 -13.19 4.48 -10.08
N ALA A 26 -13.60 3.32 -9.58
CA ALA A 26 -12.90 2.06 -9.77
C ALA A 26 -13.90 0.89 -9.91
N ASP A 27 -13.77 0.13 -11.00
CA ASP A 27 -14.62 -1.03 -11.35
C ASP A 27 -13.83 -2.29 -11.74
N PHE A 28 -12.49 -2.24 -11.65
CA PHE A 28 -11.51 -3.32 -11.87
C PHE A 28 -11.65 -4.18 -13.15
N ASN A 29 -12.58 -3.87 -14.05
CA ASN A 29 -12.93 -4.66 -15.23
C ASN A 29 -11.75 -4.83 -16.19
N ASN A 30 -10.90 -3.79 -16.29
CA ASN A 30 -9.73 -3.79 -17.14
C ASN A 30 -8.44 -4.26 -16.44
N ILE A 31 -8.50 -4.68 -15.18
CA ILE A 31 -7.33 -5.10 -14.41
C ILE A 31 -7.22 -6.63 -14.42
N ASN A 32 -6.01 -7.16 -14.62
CA ASN A 32 -5.73 -8.59 -14.51
C ASN A 32 -5.95 -9.09 -13.08
N ASP A 33 -6.27 -10.38 -12.97
CA ASP A 33 -6.47 -11.02 -11.69
C ASP A 33 -5.13 -11.10 -10.93
N ARG A 34 -5.08 -10.51 -9.74
CA ARG A 34 -3.84 -10.29 -8.97
C ARG A 34 -4.14 -9.87 -7.52
N ILE A 35 -3.14 -9.96 -6.65
CA ILE A 35 -3.26 -9.57 -5.23
C ILE A 35 -3.17 -8.05 -5.06
N TRP A 36 -2.20 -7.41 -5.73
CA TRP A 36 -2.05 -5.96 -5.65
C TRP A 36 -3.16 -5.22 -6.38
N VAL A 37 -3.98 -4.48 -5.65
CA VAL A 37 -5.16 -3.82 -6.23
C VAL A 37 -4.76 -2.78 -7.28
N GLY A 38 -3.81 -1.90 -6.95
CA GLY A 38 -3.32 -0.85 -7.85
C GLY A 38 -2.73 0.31 -7.07
N ARG A 39 -2.09 1.25 -7.78
CA ARG A 39 -1.35 2.38 -7.16
C ARG A 39 -2.17 3.30 -6.28
N ASP A 40 -3.48 3.35 -6.53
CA ASP A 40 -4.44 4.18 -5.80
C ASP A 40 -4.92 3.52 -4.50
N PHE A 41 -4.48 2.29 -4.22
CA PHE A 41 -5.01 1.45 -3.16
C PHE A 41 -3.93 0.82 -2.29
N TRP A 42 -4.28 0.56 -1.03
CA TRP A 42 -3.49 -0.31 -0.15
C TRP A 42 -4.36 -1.21 0.71
N SER A 43 -4.20 -2.53 0.54
CA SER A 43 -4.92 -3.56 1.29
C SER A 43 -4.18 -3.99 2.56
N ILE A 44 -4.94 -4.22 3.62
CA ILE A 44 -4.47 -4.70 4.91
C ILE A 44 -5.44 -5.77 5.42
N PRO A 45 -4.97 -7.01 5.66
CA PRO A 45 -3.68 -7.58 5.23
C PRO A 45 -3.54 -7.62 3.70
N LEU A 46 -2.32 -7.68 3.15
CA LEU A 46 -2.13 -7.71 1.69
C LEU A 46 -2.71 -9.00 1.08
N GLU A 47 -2.42 -10.14 1.69
CA GLU A 47 -2.74 -11.48 1.20
C GLU A 47 -4.24 -11.83 1.25
N ASP A 48 -5.01 -11.05 2.00
CA ASP A 48 -6.45 -11.28 2.21
C ASP A 48 -7.31 -10.65 1.11
N TRP A 49 -6.70 -9.89 0.20
CA TRP A 49 -7.39 -9.18 -0.87
C TRP A 49 -6.81 -9.54 -2.24
N LYS A 50 -7.68 -9.60 -3.23
CA LYS A 50 -7.28 -9.76 -4.64
C LYS A 50 -8.32 -9.17 -5.57
N ILE A 51 -7.88 -8.76 -6.75
CA ILE A 51 -8.75 -8.59 -7.91
C ILE A 51 -8.95 -9.96 -8.52
N GLU A 52 -10.20 -10.36 -8.68
CA GLU A 52 -10.60 -11.62 -9.32
C GLU A 52 -11.87 -11.38 -10.12
N ASN A 53 -11.87 -11.77 -11.40
CA ASN A 53 -13.01 -11.61 -12.31
C ASN A 53 -13.60 -10.18 -12.32
N GLY A 54 -12.73 -9.16 -12.33
CA GLY A 54 -13.12 -7.75 -12.37
C GLY A 54 -13.69 -7.20 -11.05
N LYS A 55 -13.50 -7.90 -9.93
CA LYS A 55 -14.00 -7.46 -8.62
C LYS A 55 -12.90 -7.50 -7.57
N LEU A 56 -12.99 -6.62 -6.57
CA LEU A 56 -12.10 -6.65 -5.42
C LEU A 56 -12.66 -7.58 -4.35
N LEU A 57 -12.06 -8.77 -4.20
CA LEU A 57 -12.49 -9.80 -3.25
C LEU A 57 -11.67 -9.75 -1.97
N CYS A 58 -12.34 -9.76 -0.81
CA CYS A 58 -11.73 -10.12 0.47
C CYS A 58 -11.91 -11.63 0.69
N GLN A 59 -10.83 -12.40 0.56
CA GLN A 59 -10.79 -13.85 0.83
C GLN A 59 -10.41 -14.18 2.27
N GLY A 60 -9.88 -13.19 2.99
CA GLY A 60 -9.45 -13.30 4.38
C GLY A 60 -10.59 -13.29 5.40
N ILE A 61 -10.24 -13.73 6.61
CA ILE A 61 -11.11 -13.69 7.79
C ILE A 61 -10.56 -12.75 8.89
N VAL A 62 -9.48 -12.03 8.61
CA VAL A 62 -8.91 -11.09 9.57
C VAL A 62 -9.93 -9.97 9.83
N PRO A 63 -10.29 -9.70 11.10
CA PRO A 63 -11.25 -8.65 11.42
C PRO A 63 -10.73 -7.26 11.02
N ASP A 64 -11.64 -6.34 10.71
CA ASP A 64 -11.31 -4.97 10.26
C ASP A 64 -10.37 -4.91 9.04
N SER A 65 -10.31 -5.99 8.26
CA SER A 65 -9.59 -6.01 6.98
C SER A 65 -10.10 -4.89 6.09
N ARG A 66 -9.19 -4.22 5.38
CA ARG A 66 -9.53 -3.01 4.63
C ARG A 66 -8.69 -2.80 3.39
N VAL A 67 -9.24 -2.05 2.44
CA VAL A 67 -8.53 -1.50 1.29
C VAL A 67 -8.70 0.01 1.31
N ASN A 68 -7.60 0.72 1.57
CA ASN A 68 -7.55 2.17 1.67
C ASN A 68 -7.41 2.79 0.27
N ILE A 69 -8.17 3.84 -0.03
CA ILE A 69 -7.96 4.69 -1.21
C ILE A 69 -6.89 5.73 -0.84
N LEU A 70 -5.74 5.67 -1.49
CA LEU A 70 -4.55 6.47 -1.15
C LEU A 70 -4.56 7.85 -1.78
N THR A 71 -4.96 7.93 -3.05
CA THR A 71 -4.79 9.13 -3.88
C THR A 71 -5.98 10.07 -3.83
N TYR A 72 -7.08 9.69 -3.17
CA TYR A 72 -8.26 10.55 -3.03
C TYR A 72 -8.73 10.62 -1.58
N ASN A 73 -8.60 11.81 -1.00
CA ASN A 73 -8.83 12.04 0.43
C ASN A 73 -9.98 13.02 0.66
N LEU A 74 -10.56 13.00 1.86
CA LEU A 74 -11.46 14.04 2.34
C LEU A 74 -10.64 15.18 2.95
N SER A 75 -10.71 16.36 2.35
CA SER A 75 -10.09 17.59 2.85
C SER A 75 -10.75 18.05 4.16
N PRO A 76 -9.99 18.67 5.10
CA PRO A 76 -10.55 19.31 6.29
C PRO A 76 -11.45 20.51 5.97
N ALA A 77 -11.35 21.09 4.77
CA ALA A 77 -12.17 22.22 4.35
C ALA A 77 -13.67 21.94 4.41
N LYS A 78 -14.48 23.01 4.48
CA LYS A 78 -15.94 22.91 4.42
C LYS A 78 -16.38 22.44 3.03
N GLY A 79 -17.32 21.50 2.98
CA GLY A 79 -17.87 21.04 1.72
C GLY A 79 -18.75 19.82 1.86
N ASN A 80 -18.99 19.14 0.74
CA ASN A 80 -19.72 17.88 0.70
C ASN A 80 -18.91 16.78 0.02
N PHE A 81 -19.31 15.53 0.30
CA PHE A 81 -18.86 14.36 -0.43
C PHE A 81 -19.99 13.36 -0.59
N LYS A 82 -19.83 12.47 -1.57
CA LYS A 82 -20.62 11.28 -1.78
C LYS A 82 -19.68 10.15 -2.14
N VAL A 83 -19.81 9.03 -1.43
CA VAL A 83 -19.15 7.76 -1.73
C VAL A 83 -20.21 6.70 -1.98
N SER A 84 -19.97 5.83 -2.95
CA SER A 84 -20.78 4.63 -3.17
C SER A 84 -19.90 3.43 -3.49
N ALA A 85 -20.37 2.24 -3.13
CA ALA A 85 -19.77 0.97 -3.52
C ALA A 85 -20.87 -0.09 -3.69
N ARG A 86 -20.65 -1.02 -4.61
CA ARG A 86 -21.40 -2.27 -4.71
C ARG A 86 -20.70 -3.31 -3.83
N ILE A 87 -21.46 -3.98 -2.98
CA ILE A 87 -20.99 -4.98 -2.02
C ILE A 87 -21.73 -6.29 -2.30
N MET A 88 -21.01 -7.39 -2.44
CA MET A 88 -21.58 -8.70 -2.77
C MET A 88 -21.10 -9.72 -1.74
N LEU A 89 -22.02 -10.41 -1.08
CA LEU A 89 -21.69 -11.55 -0.22
C LEU A 89 -21.17 -12.70 -1.08
N VAL A 90 -19.97 -13.20 -0.74
CA VAL A 90 -19.33 -14.33 -1.42
C VAL A 90 -19.41 -15.60 -0.57
N ASP A 91 -19.17 -15.45 0.73
CA ASP A 91 -19.22 -16.54 1.70
C ASP A 91 -19.73 -16.00 3.03
N LYS A 92 -20.76 -16.63 3.60
CA LYS A 92 -21.32 -16.23 4.89
C LYS A 92 -20.35 -16.50 6.04
N GLY A 93 -19.51 -17.51 5.92
CA GLY A 93 -18.72 -18.01 7.05
C GLY A 93 -19.59 -18.56 8.19
N ASP A 94 -18.93 -18.97 9.27
CA ASP A 94 -19.57 -19.54 10.47
C ASP A 94 -20.07 -18.46 11.45
N VAL A 95 -19.44 -17.29 11.43
CA VAL A 95 -19.80 -16.14 12.26
C VAL A 95 -20.16 -14.98 11.34
N GLU A 96 -21.41 -14.55 11.43
CA GLU A 96 -21.97 -13.48 10.61
C GLU A 96 -21.13 -12.21 10.66
N GLY A 97 -20.60 -11.84 9.50
CA GLY A 97 -19.75 -10.68 9.29
C GLY A 97 -20.50 -9.43 8.87
N SER A 98 -19.70 -8.46 8.46
CA SER A 98 -20.15 -7.14 8.01
C SER A 98 -19.23 -6.62 6.92
N ALA A 99 -19.75 -5.73 6.08
CA ALA A 99 -18.97 -5.08 5.03
C ALA A 99 -19.44 -3.64 4.84
N GLY A 100 -18.54 -2.77 4.40
CA GLY A 100 -18.87 -1.37 4.19
C GLY A 100 -17.66 -0.47 3.99
N LEU A 101 -17.75 0.72 4.57
CA LEU A 101 -16.81 1.82 4.43
C LEU A 101 -16.31 2.28 5.80
N LEU A 102 -15.03 2.67 5.83
CA LEU A 102 -14.46 3.54 6.85
C LEU A 102 -14.29 4.93 6.23
N LEU A 103 -14.84 5.96 6.86
CA LEU A 103 -14.92 7.32 6.34
C LEU A 103 -14.06 8.25 7.17
N GLY A 104 -13.18 9.02 6.52
CA GLY A 104 -12.31 9.98 7.20
C GLY A 104 -11.28 9.28 8.09
N VAL A 105 -10.67 8.22 7.58
CA VAL A 105 -9.62 7.48 8.27
C VAL A 105 -8.41 8.38 8.44
N HIS A 106 -8.04 8.66 9.68
CA HIS A 106 -6.88 9.45 10.03
C HIS A 106 -6.24 8.86 11.28
N ASP A 107 -4.92 8.98 11.38
CA ASP A 107 -4.20 8.73 12.62
C ASP A 107 -4.07 10.02 13.44
N LYS A 108 -4.11 9.88 14.76
CA LYS A 108 -4.11 11.01 15.70
C LYS A 108 -2.70 11.47 16.06
N GLU A 109 -1.71 10.59 15.89
CA GLU A 109 -0.32 10.81 16.31
C GLU A 109 0.54 11.28 15.14
N ASP A 110 0.34 10.71 13.95
CA ASP A 110 1.05 11.02 12.72
C ASP A 110 0.05 11.29 11.57
N PRO A 111 0.01 12.52 10.99
CA PRO A 111 -0.91 12.85 9.90
C PRO A 111 -0.55 12.18 8.56
N ASP A 112 0.54 11.43 8.49
CA ASP A 112 0.94 10.69 7.29
C ASP A 112 -0.11 9.64 6.87
N VAL A 113 -0.39 9.59 5.56
CA VAL A 113 -1.35 8.64 4.96
C VAL A 113 -1.02 7.18 5.29
N ARG A 114 0.27 6.87 5.44
CA ARG A 114 0.78 5.55 5.79
C ARG A 114 0.34 5.19 7.21
N ALA A 115 0.50 6.10 8.17
CA ALA A 115 0.02 5.90 9.54
C ALA A 115 -1.50 5.67 9.55
N ALA A 116 -2.25 6.51 8.81
CA ALA A 116 -3.70 6.38 8.70
C ALA A 116 -4.15 5.00 8.17
N CYS A 117 -3.43 4.39 7.22
CA CYS A 117 -3.79 3.07 6.69
C CYS A 117 -3.77 1.97 7.77
N TYR A 118 -2.78 1.98 8.66
CA TYR A 118 -2.54 0.92 9.64
C TYR A 118 -3.14 1.20 11.01
N PHE A 119 -3.00 2.43 11.51
CA PHE A 119 -3.39 2.84 12.86
C PHE A 119 -4.60 3.78 12.89
N GLY A 120 -4.99 4.32 11.72
CA GLY A 120 -6.06 5.29 11.63
C GLY A 120 -7.44 4.75 12.00
N GLU A 121 -8.25 5.62 12.56
CA GLU A 121 -9.65 5.37 12.91
C GLU A 121 -10.56 6.15 11.96
N GLY A 122 -11.67 5.53 11.55
CA GLY A 122 -12.66 6.15 10.67
C GLY A 122 -14.09 5.87 11.13
N LEU A 123 -15.02 6.69 10.64
CA LEU A 123 -16.45 6.49 10.88
C LEU A 123 -16.95 5.31 10.06
N LYS A 124 -17.59 4.35 10.74
CA LYS A 124 -18.06 3.09 10.16
C LYS A 124 -19.41 3.27 9.49
N ALA A 125 -19.58 2.75 8.28
CA ALA A 125 -20.86 2.73 7.57
C ALA A 125 -21.00 1.44 6.76
N GLY A 126 -22.09 0.70 6.87
CA GLY A 126 -22.20 -0.58 6.16
C GLY A 126 -23.39 -1.44 6.54
N ILE A 127 -23.26 -2.73 6.23
CA ILE A 127 -24.26 -3.78 6.44
C ILE A 127 -23.66 -4.92 7.28
N SER A 128 -24.49 -5.58 8.07
CA SER A 128 -24.14 -6.80 8.80
C SER A 128 -25.08 -7.94 8.41
N LEU A 129 -24.52 -9.15 8.33
CA LEU A 129 -25.30 -10.37 8.14
C LEU A 129 -26.20 -10.71 9.33
N ASN A 130 -26.00 -10.06 10.48
CA ASN A 130 -26.91 -10.09 11.63
C ASN A 130 -28.22 -9.30 11.39
N GLY A 131 -28.52 -8.91 10.15
CA GLY A 131 -29.81 -8.35 9.77
C GLY A 131 -29.97 -6.85 9.96
N PHE A 132 -28.89 -6.08 10.05
CA PHE A 132 -28.97 -4.61 10.21
C PHE A 132 -27.95 -3.86 9.34
N ALA A 133 -28.27 -2.60 9.03
CA ALA A 133 -27.32 -1.62 8.50
C ALA A 133 -26.89 -0.65 9.60
N PHE A 134 -25.69 -0.08 9.48
CA PHE A 134 -25.11 0.79 10.51
C PHE A 134 -24.42 2.02 9.94
N LEU A 135 -24.48 3.12 10.68
CA LEU A 135 -23.74 4.37 10.42
C LEU A 135 -23.30 4.98 11.75
N LYS A 136 -21.99 5.00 11.99
CA LYS A 136 -21.36 5.39 13.27
C LYS A 136 -21.91 4.53 14.42
N ASP A 137 -22.74 5.13 15.27
CA ASP A 137 -23.36 4.56 16.47
C ASP A 137 -24.84 4.20 16.25
N LYS A 138 -25.36 4.41 15.04
CA LYS A 138 -26.75 4.13 14.68
C LYS A 138 -26.89 2.85 13.91
N GLN A 139 -28.02 2.18 14.10
CA GLN A 139 -28.41 0.96 13.38
C GLN A 139 -29.87 1.04 12.92
N VAL A 140 -30.19 0.30 11.87
CA VAL A 140 -31.55 0.06 11.38
C VAL A 140 -31.66 -1.37 10.88
N ASP A 141 -32.75 -2.05 11.22
CA ASP A 141 -33.00 -3.43 10.80
C ASP A 141 -33.24 -3.48 9.28
N LEU A 142 -32.72 -4.54 8.65
CA LEU A 142 -32.94 -4.81 7.24
C LEU A 142 -34.34 -5.42 7.04
N PRO A 143 -35.00 -5.12 5.91
CA PRO A 143 -36.27 -5.76 5.55
C PRO A 143 -36.15 -7.29 5.50
N THR A 144 -37.24 -7.99 5.82
CA THR A 144 -37.32 -9.45 5.67
C THR A 144 -37.01 -9.86 4.23
N GLY A 145 -36.09 -10.81 4.04
CA GLY A 145 -35.71 -11.29 2.72
C GLY A 145 -34.71 -10.41 1.97
N PHE A 146 -34.03 -9.47 2.65
CA PHE A 146 -32.98 -8.64 2.07
C PHE A 146 -31.90 -9.49 1.38
N ASP A 147 -31.61 -9.18 0.12
CA ASP A 147 -30.70 -9.96 -0.71
C ASP A 147 -29.25 -9.43 -0.63
N PHE A 148 -28.36 -10.22 -0.02
CA PHE A 148 -26.94 -9.87 0.12
C PHE A 148 -26.07 -10.19 -1.10
N SER A 149 -26.64 -10.81 -2.16
CA SER A 149 -25.88 -11.13 -3.38
C SER A 149 -25.42 -9.88 -4.13
N GLU A 150 -26.13 -8.77 -3.98
CA GLU A 150 -25.68 -7.45 -4.44
C GLU A 150 -26.38 -6.34 -3.63
N VAL A 151 -25.57 -5.53 -2.97
CA VAL A 151 -26.00 -4.40 -2.14
C VAL A 151 -25.32 -3.12 -2.61
N ILE A 152 -26.12 -2.09 -2.86
CA ILE A 152 -25.63 -0.76 -3.19
C ILE A 152 -25.57 0.06 -1.89
N LEU A 153 -24.38 0.42 -1.46
CA LEU A 153 -24.15 1.32 -0.32
C LEU A 153 -23.82 2.72 -0.82
N ILE A 154 -24.53 3.73 -0.31
CA ILE A 154 -24.28 5.14 -0.61
C ILE A 154 -24.19 5.91 0.70
N VAL A 155 -23.08 6.64 0.89
CA VAL A 155 -22.93 7.61 1.98
C VAL A 155 -22.72 9.00 1.39
N SER A 156 -23.53 9.97 1.79
CA SER A 156 -23.31 11.39 1.53
C SER A 156 -23.07 12.13 2.83
N GLY A 157 -22.27 13.17 2.79
CA GLY A 157 -21.91 13.88 3.99
C GLY A 157 -21.34 15.26 3.76
N ASN A 158 -21.27 16.03 4.83
CA ASN A 158 -20.57 17.29 4.95
C ASN A 158 -19.83 17.32 6.29
N ASN A 159 -19.33 18.48 6.72
CA ASN A 159 -18.60 18.58 7.98
C ASN A 159 -19.44 18.34 9.24
N ASN A 160 -20.77 18.39 9.16
CA ASN A 160 -21.67 18.37 10.32
C ASN A 160 -22.61 17.15 10.34
N GLN A 161 -22.79 16.48 9.21
CA GLN A 161 -23.78 15.43 9.05
C GLN A 161 -23.35 14.39 8.02
N LEU A 162 -23.68 13.13 8.31
CA LEU A 162 -23.65 12.01 7.36
C LEU A 162 -25.06 11.47 7.16
N LYS A 163 -25.34 11.01 5.94
CA LYS A 163 -26.52 10.25 5.55
C LYS A 163 -26.09 9.01 4.80
N MET A 164 -26.63 7.86 5.17
CA MET A 164 -26.41 6.58 4.50
C MET A 164 -27.72 6.01 3.99
N SER A 165 -27.70 5.47 2.78
CA SER A 165 -28.77 4.67 2.21
C SER A 165 -28.17 3.37 1.66
N ILE A 166 -28.92 2.29 1.79
CA ILE A 166 -28.58 0.98 1.24
C ILE A 166 -29.78 0.40 0.50
N SER A 167 -29.53 -0.38 -0.54
CA SER A 167 -30.57 -1.15 -1.23
C SER A 167 -30.01 -2.47 -1.74
N ASP A 168 -30.81 -3.54 -1.69
CA ASP A 168 -30.47 -4.78 -2.38
C ASP A 168 -30.79 -4.69 -3.90
N LYS A 169 -30.45 -5.74 -4.64
CA LYS A 169 -30.69 -5.84 -6.08
C LYS A 169 -32.18 -5.78 -6.50
N ASN A 170 -33.09 -6.08 -5.58
CA ASN A 170 -34.54 -6.06 -5.81
C ASN A 170 -35.15 -4.69 -5.45
N GLY A 171 -34.34 -3.75 -4.95
CA GLY A 171 -34.77 -2.43 -4.52
C GLY A 171 -35.29 -2.39 -3.08
N ASN A 172 -35.20 -3.48 -2.31
CA ASN A 172 -35.55 -3.46 -0.89
C ASN A 172 -34.54 -2.60 -0.14
N SER A 173 -35.03 -1.72 0.74
CA SER A 173 -34.19 -0.82 1.53
C SER A 173 -34.84 -0.53 2.89
N PRO A 174 -34.06 -0.44 3.97
CA PRO A 174 -34.52 0.17 5.22
C PRO A 174 -34.53 1.70 5.10
N ASP A 175 -35.05 2.36 6.15
CA ASP A 175 -34.95 3.81 6.27
C ASP A 175 -33.49 4.30 6.27
N ALA A 176 -33.26 5.46 5.64
CA ALA A 176 -31.94 6.05 5.56
C ALA A 176 -31.42 6.49 6.94
N LEU A 177 -30.23 6.02 7.32
CA LEU A 177 -29.58 6.45 8.56
C LEU A 177 -28.96 7.84 8.39
N THR A 178 -29.11 8.68 9.41
CA THR A 178 -28.51 10.02 9.46
C THR A 178 -27.89 10.27 10.83
N CYS A 179 -26.63 10.74 10.88
CA CYS A 179 -25.96 11.07 12.14
C CYS A 179 -25.28 12.45 12.07
N LYS A 180 -25.18 13.13 13.22
CA LYS A 180 -24.38 14.34 13.36
C LYS A 180 -22.93 13.96 13.61
N ILE A 181 -22.02 14.72 13.03
CA ILE A 181 -20.58 14.59 13.17
C ILE A 181 -19.97 15.97 13.42
N ASP A 182 -18.75 16.01 13.93
CA ASP A 182 -17.98 17.24 14.09
C ASP A 182 -16.69 17.13 13.28
N GLY A 183 -16.75 17.61 12.04
CA GLY A 183 -15.69 17.45 11.08
C GLY A 183 -15.57 16.04 10.51
N ILE A 184 -15.02 15.96 9.30
CA ILE A 184 -14.56 14.72 8.68
C ILE A 184 -13.49 15.05 7.66
N ASN A 185 -12.38 14.32 7.73
CA ASN A 185 -11.21 14.44 6.86
C ASN A 185 -10.40 13.14 6.93
N GLY A 186 -9.50 12.91 5.99
CA GLY A 186 -8.70 11.68 5.91
C GLY A 186 -9.12 10.75 4.79
N LEU A 187 -8.64 9.50 4.83
CA LEU A 187 -8.87 8.51 3.78
C LEU A 187 -10.28 7.95 3.80
N ILE A 188 -10.63 7.26 2.73
CA ILE A 188 -11.77 6.36 2.69
C ILE A 188 -11.22 4.96 2.47
N ALA A 189 -11.77 3.98 3.18
CA ALA A 189 -11.44 2.58 2.99
C ALA A 189 -12.68 1.73 2.80
N LEU A 190 -12.58 0.72 1.95
CA LEU A 190 -13.50 -0.42 1.96
C LEU A 190 -13.10 -1.32 3.12
N ALA A 191 -14.06 -1.91 3.83
CA ALA A 191 -13.75 -2.77 4.96
C ALA A 191 -14.64 -4.00 5.04
N ASN A 192 -14.02 -5.10 5.48
CA ASN A 192 -14.62 -6.40 5.68
C ASN A 192 -14.50 -6.83 7.15
N ASN A 193 -15.52 -7.51 7.66
CA ASN A 193 -15.65 -7.96 9.05
C ASN A 193 -15.35 -6.83 10.06
N ILE A 194 -16.03 -5.70 9.88
CA ILE A 194 -15.86 -4.49 10.70
C ILE A 194 -16.36 -4.77 12.12
N ARG A 195 -15.51 -4.57 13.13
CA ARG A 195 -15.88 -4.71 14.54
C ARG A 195 -16.85 -3.62 14.95
N MET A 196 -18.03 -4.01 15.42
CA MET A 196 -19.07 -3.06 15.88
C MET A 196 -18.90 -2.61 17.34
N GLY A 197 -17.88 -3.13 18.05
CA GLY A 197 -17.62 -2.86 19.46
C GLY A 197 -18.24 -3.91 20.39
N GLY A 198 -17.98 -3.78 21.70
CA GLY A 198 -18.43 -4.74 22.71
C GLY A 198 -17.71 -6.11 22.66
N ASN A 199 -18.31 -7.12 23.29
CA ASN A 199 -17.77 -8.48 23.40
C ASN A 199 -18.16 -9.40 22.23
N GLN A 200 -18.66 -8.84 21.11
CA GLN A 200 -19.04 -9.65 19.96
C GLN A 200 -17.79 -10.28 19.32
N LYS A 201 -17.88 -11.57 19.00
CA LYS A 201 -16.85 -12.22 18.19
C LYS A 201 -16.80 -11.55 16.81
N PRO A 202 -15.61 -11.29 16.26
CA PRO A 202 -15.52 -10.77 14.92
C PRO A 202 -16.07 -11.80 13.92
N GLY A 203 -16.78 -11.32 12.90
CA GLY A 203 -17.27 -12.17 11.82
C GLY A 203 -16.15 -12.68 10.92
N ASN A 204 -16.45 -13.70 10.14
CA ASN A 204 -15.51 -14.34 9.20
C ASN A 204 -16.11 -14.50 7.80
N SER A 205 -17.04 -13.63 7.43
CA SER A 205 -17.66 -13.60 6.11
C SER A 205 -16.71 -13.01 5.06
N LYS A 206 -16.91 -13.38 3.81
CA LYS A 206 -16.17 -12.88 2.65
C LYS A 206 -17.08 -12.08 1.75
N PHE A 207 -16.64 -10.90 1.37
CA PHE A 207 -17.37 -9.99 0.50
C PHE A 207 -16.48 -9.55 -0.67
N ALA A 208 -17.12 -9.27 -1.80
CA ALA A 208 -16.53 -8.60 -2.94
C ALA A 208 -17.06 -7.17 -3.06
N PHE A 209 -16.24 -6.30 -3.63
CA PHE A 209 -16.52 -4.88 -3.84
C PHE A 209 -16.30 -4.51 -5.30
N ASP A 210 -17.15 -3.61 -5.79
CA ASP A 210 -17.09 -3.11 -7.16
C ASP A 210 -17.75 -1.71 -7.24
N ASP A 211 -17.63 -1.04 -8.39
CA ASP A 211 -18.31 0.23 -8.69
C ASP A 211 -18.07 1.33 -7.64
N ILE A 212 -16.84 1.42 -7.15
CA ILE A 212 -16.46 2.38 -6.10
C ILE A 212 -16.42 3.76 -6.72
N LYS A 213 -17.21 4.70 -6.20
CA LYS A 213 -17.27 6.08 -6.71
C LYS A 213 -17.16 7.05 -5.56
N LEU A 214 -16.29 8.04 -5.69
CA LEU A 214 -16.11 9.12 -4.72
C LEU A 214 -16.16 10.46 -5.44
N SER A 215 -16.93 11.41 -4.91
CA SER A 215 -17.08 12.73 -5.51
C SER A 215 -17.48 13.78 -4.48
N GLY A 216 -17.30 15.06 -4.82
CA GLY A 216 -17.76 16.20 -4.02
C GLY A 216 -16.68 17.23 -3.79
N SER A 217 -17.03 18.36 -3.18
CA SER A 217 -16.08 19.46 -2.97
C SER A 217 -15.06 19.21 -1.86
N LYS A 218 -15.27 18.20 -0.99
CA LYS A 218 -14.26 17.75 -0.02
C LYS A 218 -13.24 16.78 -0.61
N VAL A 219 -13.50 16.22 -1.79
CA VAL A 219 -12.61 15.22 -2.39
C VAL A 219 -11.43 15.93 -3.03
N ILE A 220 -10.22 15.58 -2.60
CA ILE A 220 -8.96 16.10 -3.14
C ILE A 220 -8.12 14.96 -3.71
N TYR A 221 -7.40 15.23 -4.80
CA TYR A 221 -6.50 14.27 -5.44
C TYR A 221 -5.05 14.54 -5.01
N ASN A 222 -4.41 13.52 -4.42
CA ASN A 222 -3.07 13.52 -3.83
C ASN A 222 -2.25 12.38 -4.47
N PRO A 223 -1.77 12.53 -5.71
CA PRO A 223 -1.04 11.47 -6.43
C PRO A 223 0.23 10.97 -5.72
N GLU A 224 0.84 11.81 -4.89
CA GLU A 224 2.04 11.51 -4.12
C GLU A 224 1.85 10.40 -3.07
N ASN A 225 0.60 10.12 -2.70
CA ASN A 225 0.27 9.03 -1.78
C ASN A 225 0.32 7.64 -2.44
N SER A 226 0.45 7.58 -3.77
CA SER A 226 0.48 6.34 -4.51
C SER A 226 1.64 5.42 -4.11
N PHE A 227 1.40 4.10 -4.19
CA PHE A 227 2.41 3.09 -3.88
C PHE A 227 2.40 1.94 -4.89
N GLY A 228 3.48 1.83 -5.66
CA GLY A 228 3.63 0.89 -6.77
C GLY A 228 3.27 1.48 -8.14
N PRO A 229 3.44 0.71 -9.23
CA PRO A 229 3.88 -0.69 -9.27
C PRO A 229 5.39 -0.92 -9.03
N VAL A 230 6.23 0.11 -9.09
CA VAL A 230 7.60 0.01 -8.54
C VAL A 230 7.57 0.55 -7.11
N LEU A 231 7.68 -0.36 -6.12
CA LEU A 231 7.51 0.00 -4.71
C LEU A 231 8.71 0.81 -4.22
N TRP A 232 9.92 0.26 -4.39
CA TRP A 232 11.18 0.95 -4.13
C TRP A 232 12.34 0.22 -4.80
N THR A 233 13.52 0.80 -4.63
CA THR A 233 14.80 0.20 -5.05
C THR A 233 15.83 0.31 -3.94
N MET A 234 16.74 -0.64 -3.90
CA MET A 234 17.97 -0.57 -3.10
C MET A 234 19.17 -0.82 -4.02
N TYR A 235 20.30 -0.18 -3.77
CA TYR A 235 21.52 -0.47 -4.52
C TYR A 235 22.74 -0.52 -3.62
N THR A 236 23.80 -1.19 -4.07
CA THR A 236 25.15 -1.00 -3.54
C THR A 236 26.11 -0.66 -4.67
N LEU A 237 27.20 0.03 -4.34
CA LEU A 237 28.30 0.32 -5.24
C LEU A 237 29.60 -0.19 -4.60
N SER A 238 30.24 -1.16 -5.24
CA SER A 238 31.48 -1.76 -4.75
C SER A 238 32.39 -2.12 -5.91
N LYS A 239 33.69 -1.78 -5.82
CA LYS A 239 34.71 -2.11 -6.84
C LYS A 239 34.28 -1.77 -8.28
N LYS A 240 33.70 -0.57 -8.49
CA LYS A 240 33.15 -0.11 -9.77
C LYS A 240 32.01 -0.99 -10.33
N THR A 241 31.26 -1.63 -9.45
CA THR A 241 30.07 -2.40 -9.81
C THR A 241 28.88 -1.90 -9.00
N VAL A 242 27.81 -1.52 -9.70
CA VAL A 242 26.51 -1.25 -9.09
C VAL A 242 25.69 -2.53 -9.15
N LYS A 243 25.16 -2.96 -8.01
CA LYS A 243 24.03 -3.90 -7.98
C LYS A 243 22.80 -3.16 -7.47
N LEU A 244 21.75 -3.14 -8.28
CA LEU A 244 20.50 -2.45 -8.00
C LEU A 244 19.37 -3.45 -8.03
N MET A 245 18.58 -3.50 -6.97
CA MET A 245 17.37 -4.29 -6.88
C MET A 245 16.15 -3.38 -6.90
N ALA A 246 15.19 -3.68 -7.77
CA ALA A 246 13.85 -3.11 -7.76
C ALA A 246 12.86 -4.11 -7.15
N LEU A 247 11.94 -3.62 -6.32
CA LEU A 247 10.89 -4.42 -5.71
C LEU A 247 9.52 -3.96 -6.22
N LEU A 248 8.67 -4.93 -6.52
CA LEU A 248 7.33 -4.78 -7.07
C LEU A 248 6.30 -5.43 -6.15
N PRO A 249 5.01 -5.07 -6.24
CA PRO A 249 3.98 -5.76 -5.50
C PRO A 249 3.65 -7.11 -6.16
N PRO A 250 2.80 -7.96 -5.54
CA PRO A 250 2.43 -9.25 -6.12
C PRO A 250 1.46 -9.04 -7.29
N LEU A 251 2.05 -8.99 -8.49
CA LEU A 251 1.39 -8.92 -9.78
C LEU A 251 0.80 -10.28 -10.19
N GLY A 252 -0.19 -10.24 -11.09
CA GLY A 252 -0.85 -11.40 -11.67
C GLY A 252 0.01 -12.14 -12.69
N GLU A 253 -0.46 -13.32 -13.10
CA GLU A 253 0.20 -14.13 -14.13
C GLU A 253 0.15 -13.47 -15.51
N ASN A 254 -0.95 -12.77 -15.80
CA ASN A 254 -1.18 -12.07 -17.07
C ASN A 254 -0.71 -10.60 -17.06
N ASP A 255 -0.19 -10.11 -15.93
CA ASP A 255 0.43 -8.79 -15.89
C ASP A 255 1.78 -8.81 -16.63
N ASN A 256 2.25 -7.62 -17.03
CA ASN A 256 3.59 -7.49 -17.61
C ASN A 256 4.64 -8.08 -16.66
N ARG A 257 5.44 -9.02 -17.16
CA ARG A 257 6.46 -9.72 -16.36
C ARG A 257 7.85 -9.11 -16.51
N GLU A 258 8.00 -8.07 -17.31
CA GLU A 258 9.26 -7.40 -17.59
C GLU A 258 9.34 -6.02 -16.93
N ILE A 259 10.53 -5.68 -16.45
CA ILE A 259 10.85 -4.39 -15.86
C ILE A 259 12.21 -3.87 -16.36
N SER A 260 12.27 -2.57 -16.63
CA SER A 260 13.40 -1.94 -17.33
C SER A 260 14.15 -0.98 -16.42
N LEU A 261 15.48 -1.06 -16.43
CA LEU A 261 16.36 -0.05 -15.83
C LEU A 261 16.80 0.94 -16.91
N GLN A 262 16.55 2.22 -16.63
CA GLN A 262 16.96 3.33 -17.48
C GLN A 262 17.93 4.26 -16.74
N LEU A 263 18.96 4.75 -17.45
CA LEU A 263 19.88 5.77 -16.95
C LEU A 263 19.69 7.08 -17.70
N LYS A 264 19.85 8.20 -17.00
CA LYS A 264 19.80 9.51 -17.65
C LYS A 264 21.14 9.82 -18.33
N LYS A 265 21.12 10.04 -19.64
CA LYS A 265 22.27 10.52 -20.44
C LYS A 265 21.91 11.86 -21.10
N GLY A 266 22.51 12.94 -20.61
CA GLY A 266 22.10 14.30 -20.98
C GLY A 266 20.65 14.54 -20.55
N GLU A 267 19.77 14.89 -21.50
CA GLU A 267 18.34 15.05 -21.24
C GLU A 267 17.49 13.82 -21.55
N LEU A 268 18.08 12.75 -22.08
CA LEU A 268 17.37 11.54 -22.49
C LEU A 268 17.52 10.42 -21.46
N TRP A 269 16.48 9.60 -21.37
CA TRP A 269 16.51 8.32 -20.66
C TRP A 269 16.86 7.20 -21.64
N GLU A 270 17.85 6.39 -21.31
CA GLU A 270 18.27 5.24 -22.11
C GLU A 270 18.02 3.95 -21.32
N THR A 271 17.28 3.01 -21.92
CA THR A 271 17.11 1.66 -21.37
C THR A 271 18.44 0.91 -21.49
N ILE A 272 18.99 0.52 -20.35
CA ILE A 272 20.25 -0.22 -20.29
C ILE A 272 20.00 -1.72 -20.24
N GLU A 273 18.96 -2.14 -19.53
CA GLU A 273 18.64 -3.55 -19.35
C GLU A 273 17.16 -3.73 -18.99
N SER A 274 16.52 -4.72 -19.60
CA SER A 274 15.17 -5.19 -19.26
C SER A 274 15.27 -6.64 -18.80
N LYS A 275 14.54 -7.00 -17.73
CA LYS A 275 14.60 -8.34 -17.13
C LYS A 275 13.24 -8.83 -16.64
N PRO A 276 13.04 -10.16 -16.59
CA PRO A 276 11.88 -10.73 -15.93
C PRO A 276 11.86 -10.45 -14.43
N ILE A 277 10.67 -10.25 -13.88
CA ILE A 277 10.42 -10.13 -12.44
C ILE A 277 10.47 -11.52 -11.81
N GLU A 278 11.32 -11.70 -10.79
CA GLU A 278 11.41 -12.96 -10.05
C GLU A 278 10.09 -13.22 -9.32
N ALA A 279 9.55 -14.42 -9.54
CA ALA A 279 8.17 -14.72 -9.26
C ALA A 279 7.85 -14.73 -7.77
N ASP A 280 8.73 -15.18 -6.88
CA ASP A 280 8.42 -15.34 -5.46
C ASP A 280 8.71 -14.06 -4.65
N SER A 281 9.89 -13.47 -4.83
CA SER A 281 10.30 -12.26 -4.12
C SER A 281 9.74 -10.97 -4.72
N ARG A 282 9.19 -11.02 -5.93
CA ARG A 282 8.71 -9.85 -6.69
C ARG A 282 9.81 -8.81 -6.91
N THR A 283 11.01 -9.28 -7.27
CA THR A 283 12.19 -8.43 -7.45
C THR A 283 12.85 -8.61 -8.82
N ALA A 284 13.53 -7.55 -9.27
CA ALA A 284 14.48 -7.62 -10.38
C ALA A 284 15.83 -7.04 -9.95
N VAL A 285 16.93 -7.73 -10.28
CA VAL A 285 18.29 -7.33 -9.90
C VAL A 285 19.13 -7.05 -11.16
N TYR A 286 19.69 -5.85 -11.19
CA TYR A 286 20.55 -5.35 -12.25
C TYR A 286 22.00 -5.28 -11.74
N LYS A 287 22.95 -5.59 -12.63
CA LYS A 287 24.39 -5.53 -12.32
C LYS A 287 25.10 -4.73 -13.40
N LEU A 288 25.62 -3.57 -13.04
CA LEU A 288 26.31 -2.66 -13.93
C LEU A 288 27.79 -2.61 -13.55
N GLU A 289 28.65 -3.15 -14.40
CA GLU A 289 30.10 -3.20 -14.18
C GLU A 289 30.81 -1.99 -14.81
N LYS A 290 32.07 -1.78 -14.41
CA LYS A 290 32.92 -0.67 -14.91
C LYS A 290 32.27 0.71 -14.69
N TRP A 291 31.52 0.83 -13.60
CA TRP A 291 30.80 2.04 -13.22
C TRP A 291 31.77 3.20 -12.94
N ASN A 292 31.41 4.40 -13.40
CA ASN A 292 32.11 5.63 -13.05
C ASN A 292 31.56 6.18 -11.73
N ASP A 293 32.26 5.88 -10.63
CA ASP A 293 31.89 6.24 -9.27
C ASP A 293 32.29 7.66 -8.86
N SER A 294 32.76 8.49 -9.80
CA SER A 294 33.12 9.90 -9.55
C SER A 294 31.97 10.90 -9.80
N ILE A 295 30.87 10.44 -10.40
CA ILE A 295 29.72 11.29 -10.78
C ILE A 295 28.41 10.70 -10.27
N ASP A 296 27.46 11.59 -9.95
CA ASP A 296 26.10 11.18 -9.67
C ASP A 296 25.39 10.86 -10.99
N VAL A 297 24.70 9.73 -11.07
CA VAL A 297 23.92 9.33 -12.24
C VAL A 297 22.48 9.06 -11.82
N LYS A 298 21.54 9.79 -12.44
CA LYS A 298 20.12 9.52 -12.25
C LYS A 298 19.74 8.22 -12.96
N TYR A 299 18.94 7.41 -12.29
CA TYR A 299 18.30 6.25 -12.87
C TYR A 299 16.79 6.34 -12.70
N ARG A 300 16.07 5.55 -13.48
CA ARG A 300 14.68 5.23 -13.19
C ARG A 300 14.39 3.78 -13.53
N ILE A 301 13.48 3.20 -12.78
CA ILE A 301 12.89 1.90 -13.09
C ILE A 301 11.57 2.16 -13.79
N GLU A 302 11.42 1.59 -14.99
CA GLU A 302 10.22 1.66 -15.80
C GLU A 302 9.47 0.34 -15.70
N TYR A 303 8.20 0.42 -15.33
CA TYR A 303 7.27 -0.69 -15.44
C TYR A 303 6.04 -0.24 -16.20
N ILE A 304 5.68 -0.97 -17.25
CA ILE A 304 4.50 -0.70 -18.07
C ILE A 304 3.39 -1.63 -17.62
N GLU A 305 2.43 -1.11 -16.87
CA GLU A 305 1.23 -1.86 -16.50
C GLU A 305 0.33 -2.01 -17.73
N LYS A 306 -0.30 -3.18 -17.89
CA LYS A 306 -1.17 -3.48 -19.05
C LYS A 306 -2.54 -3.92 -18.59
N GLY A 307 -3.57 -3.27 -19.12
CA GLY A 307 -4.96 -3.68 -18.96
C GLY A 307 -5.32 -4.90 -19.81
N LYS A 308 -6.44 -5.56 -19.46
CA LYS A 308 -7.03 -6.67 -20.23
C LYS A 308 -7.36 -6.27 -21.68
N ASP A 309 -7.68 -5.01 -21.91
CA ASP A 309 -7.94 -4.43 -23.24
C ASP A 309 -6.69 -4.00 -24.01
N GLY A 310 -5.50 -4.17 -23.44
CA GLY A 310 -4.22 -3.76 -24.03
C GLY A 310 -3.83 -2.31 -23.74
N THR A 311 -4.60 -1.55 -22.96
CA THR A 311 -4.22 -0.21 -22.50
C THR A 311 -2.93 -0.30 -21.69
N GLU A 312 -1.99 0.61 -21.93
CA GLU A 312 -0.71 0.66 -21.23
C GLU A 312 -0.62 1.89 -20.32
N TRP A 313 -0.20 1.67 -19.07
CA TRP A 313 0.07 2.72 -18.09
C TRP A 313 1.53 2.64 -17.66
N PRO A 314 2.43 3.43 -18.28
CA PRO A 314 3.82 3.46 -17.87
C PRO A 314 3.97 4.11 -16.50
N ASP A 315 4.82 3.52 -15.65
CA ASP A 315 5.23 4.06 -14.37
C ASP A 315 6.74 4.16 -14.26
N TYR A 316 7.20 5.17 -13.52
CA TYR A 316 8.62 5.45 -13.34
C TYR A 316 8.94 5.71 -11.88
N TYR A 317 9.90 4.95 -11.35
CA TYR A 317 10.49 5.20 -10.05
C TYR A 317 11.92 5.70 -10.19
N GLU A 318 12.11 6.99 -9.93
CA GLU A 318 13.41 7.66 -10.08
C GLU A 318 14.25 7.63 -8.81
N GLY A 319 15.56 7.54 -8.98
CA GLY A 319 16.56 7.69 -7.94
C GLY A 319 17.92 8.10 -8.50
N THR A 320 18.94 8.07 -7.64
CA THR A 320 20.30 8.49 -7.98
C THR A 320 21.31 7.46 -7.46
N ILE A 321 22.13 6.94 -8.37
CA ILE A 321 23.37 6.27 -7.99
C ILE A 321 24.38 7.37 -7.71
N ARG A 322 24.73 7.56 -6.44
CA ARG A 322 25.63 8.62 -6.00
C ARG A 322 27.07 8.30 -6.32
N LYS A 323 27.85 9.35 -6.58
CA LYS A 323 29.32 9.26 -6.55
C LYS A 323 29.81 8.90 -5.16
N ASN A 324 31.00 8.30 -5.10
CA ASN A 324 31.66 8.04 -3.84
C ASN A 324 32.00 9.37 -3.12
N PRO A 325 31.76 9.46 -1.80
CA PRO A 325 32.19 10.61 -1.02
C PRO A 325 33.72 10.69 -1.01
N ALA A 326 34.27 11.90 -1.17
CA ALA A 326 35.70 12.16 -1.19
C ALA A 326 36.05 13.40 -0.35
N GLY A 327 37.26 13.42 0.21
CA GLY A 327 37.79 14.58 0.94
C GLY A 327 37.18 14.82 2.33
N ARG A 328 36.38 13.89 2.86
CA ARG A 328 35.81 13.94 4.22
C ARG A 328 35.50 12.53 4.75
N PRO A 329 35.30 12.37 6.08
CA PRO A 329 34.79 11.12 6.63
C PRO A 329 33.44 10.69 6.04
N LEU A 330 33.24 9.38 5.96
CA LEU A 330 31.99 8.74 5.55
C LEU A 330 30.91 8.99 6.61
N LYS A 331 29.72 9.41 6.17
CA LYS A 331 28.53 9.48 7.03
C LYS A 331 27.73 8.19 6.88
N PHE A 332 27.61 7.45 7.97
CA PHE A 332 26.95 6.15 8.00
C PHE A 332 25.63 6.24 8.78
N GLY A 333 24.51 5.93 8.13
CA GLY A 333 23.21 5.79 8.78
C GLY A 333 22.97 4.34 9.18
N GLY A 334 23.07 4.03 10.47
CA GLY A 334 22.81 2.69 11.01
C GLY A 334 21.41 2.58 11.59
N PHE A 335 20.70 1.51 11.25
CA PHE A 335 19.33 1.21 11.66
C PHE A 335 19.21 -0.26 12.07
N THR A 336 18.37 -0.51 13.06
CA THR A 336 18.07 -1.85 13.60
C THR A 336 16.66 -1.82 14.19
N CYS A 337 15.98 -2.97 14.23
CA CYS A 337 14.71 -3.16 14.95
C CYS A 337 13.59 -2.17 14.54
N GLN A 338 13.05 -2.32 13.32
CA GLN A 338 11.92 -1.54 12.83
C GLN A 338 10.56 -2.08 13.34
N TYR A 339 10.35 -2.01 14.66
CA TYR A 339 9.11 -2.42 15.32
C TYR A 339 7.85 -1.65 14.87
N HIS A 340 6.71 -2.33 14.74
CA HIS A 340 5.56 -1.77 14.03
C HIS A 340 4.99 -0.44 14.59
N TYR A 341 5.10 -0.16 15.89
CA TYR A 341 4.57 1.07 16.51
C TYR A 341 5.29 2.33 16.02
N GLY A 342 6.52 2.20 15.52
CA GLY A 342 7.25 3.32 14.96
C GLY A 342 6.81 3.67 13.54
N PHE A 343 6.08 2.81 12.83
CA PHE A 343 5.69 3.05 11.43
C PHE A 343 4.76 4.27 11.31
N PRO A 344 4.95 5.16 10.33
CA PRO A 344 5.88 5.11 9.19
C PRO A 344 7.21 5.81 9.45
N TYR A 345 7.58 6.00 10.72
CA TYR A 345 8.86 6.57 11.16
C TYR A 345 9.07 8.00 10.69
N THR A 346 8.00 8.80 10.53
CA THR A 346 8.07 10.13 9.91
C THR A 346 9.17 11.02 10.49
N PRO A 347 9.27 11.22 11.83
CA PRO A 347 10.33 12.07 12.39
C PRO A 347 11.74 11.52 12.14
N LEU A 348 11.91 10.20 12.17
CA LEU A 348 13.18 9.53 11.90
C LEU A 348 13.58 9.68 10.43
N VAL A 349 12.69 9.34 9.50
CA VAL A 349 12.95 9.42 8.05
C VAL A 349 13.26 10.86 7.63
N GLU A 350 12.51 11.84 8.13
CA GLU A 350 12.82 13.25 7.89
C GLU A 350 14.21 13.66 8.43
N SER A 351 14.55 13.19 9.62
CA SER A 351 15.85 13.47 10.24
C SER A 351 17.00 12.85 9.44
N VAL A 352 16.83 11.61 8.95
CA VAL A 352 17.81 10.94 8.09
C VAL A 352 17.97 11.68 6.77
N MET A 353 16.86 12.12 6.15
CA MET A 353 16.91 12.93 4.94
C MET A 353 17.70 14.23 5.15
N LYS A 354 17.50 14.92 6.28
CA LYS A 354 18.22 16.15 6.65
C LYS A 354 19.71 15.88 6.94
N GLN A 355 20.04 14.81 7.66
CA GLN A 355 21.42 14.43 7.96
C GLN A 355 22.21 14.00 6.72
N ASN A 356 21.48 13.48 5.72
CA ASN A 356 21.98 13.07 4.42
C ASN A 356 23.22 12.15 4.53
N PRO A 357 23.08 10.95 5.13
CA PRO A 357 24.17 9.98 5.18
C PRO A 357 24.58 9.55 3.76
N ASP A 358 25.82 9.12 3.63
CA ASP A 358 26.39 8.63 2.38
C ASP A 358 25.95 7.21 2.08
N ILE A 359 25.72 6.41 3.13
CA ILE A 359 25.34 5.00 3.06
C ILE A 359 24.37 4.67 4.20
N LEU A 360 23.47 3.74 3.94
CA LEU A 360 22.51 3.20 4.91
C LEU A 360 22.85 1.74 5.23
N TYR A 361 22.71 1.36 6.49
CA TYR A 361 22.82 -0.01 6.95
C TYR A 361 21.63 -0.38 7.84
N PHE A 362 20.83 -1.32 7.35
CA PHE A 362 19.75 -1.98 8.09
C PHE A 362 20.28 -3.35 8.52
N SER A 363 20.46 -3.53 9.82
CA SER A 363 21.21 -4.66 10.39
C SER A 363 20.39 -5.91 10.65
N GLY A 364 19.07 -5.83 10.57
CA GLY A 364 18.15 -6.89 11.00
C GLY A 364 16.82 -6.32 11.46
N ASP A 365 15.81 -7.18 11.58
CA ASP A 365 14.50 -6.86 12.12
C ASP A 365 13.81 -5.72 11.35
N GLN A 366 13.77 -5.80 10.02
CA GLN A 366 12.99 -4.83 9.25
C GLN A 366 11.48 -5.00 9.48
N ILE A 367 11.07 -6.19 9.93
CA ILE A 367 9.72 -6.47 10.39
C ILE A 367 9.74 -7.24 11.71
N TYR A 368 8.59 -7.22 12.38
CA TYR A 368 8.22 -8.15 13.44
C TYR A 368 6.90 -8.84 13.07
N GLU A 369 6.62 -9.98 13.71
CA GLU A 369 5.39 -10.74 13.51
C GLU A 369 4.11 -9.90 13.66
N PRO A 370 4.01 -8.95 14.61
CA PRO A 370 2.84 -8.09 14.77
C PRO A 370 2.71 -6.98 13.73
N ASN A 371 3.68 -6.78 12.81
CA ASN A 371 3.63 -5.72 11.81
C ASN A 371 2.29 -5.72 11.05
N GLY A 372 1.69 -4.55 10.97
CA GLY A 372 0.39 -4.32 10.33
C GLY A 372 -0.84 -4.68 11.17
N GLY A 373 -0.67 -5.23 12.39
CA GLY A 373 -1.78 -5.52 13.30
C GLY A 373 -2.58 -6.79 12.96
N TYR A 374 -2.01 -7.68 12.14
CA TYR A 374 -2.62 -8.94 11.72
C TYR A 374 -1.66 -10.12 11.91
N PRO A 375 -2.17 -11.35 12.11
CA PRO A 375 -1.34 -12.51 12.44
C PRO A 375 -0.39 -12.91 11.31
N VAL A 376 0.66 -13.64 11.67
CA VAL A 376 1.53 -14.30 10.68
C VAL A 376 0.82 -15.51 10.06
N LYS A 377 1.11 -15.78 8.79
CA LYS A 377 0.72 -17.01 8.11
C LYS A 377 1.98 -17.79 7.79
N ARG A 378 2.06 -19.04 8.27
CA ARG A 378 3.23 -19.92 8.05
C ARG A 378 3.04 -20.86 6.87
N GLU A 379 1.79 -21.22 6.56
CA GLU A 379 1.45 -22.16 5.48
C GLU A 379 0.15 -21.74 4.76
N PRO A 380 -0.02 -22.13 3.48
CA PRO A 380 1.00 -22.69 2.60
C PRO A 380 2.10 -21.65 2.26
N ALA A 381 3.25 -22.12 1.76
CA ALA A 381 4.41 -21.26 1.46
C ALA A 381 4.07 -19.99 0.66
N ASP A 382 3.23 -20.07 -0.38
CA ASP A 382 2.88 -18.91 -1.20
C ASP A 382 2.09 -17.84 -0.42
N VAL A 383 1.21 -18.26 0.49
CA VAL A 383 0.47 -17.35 1.37
C VAL A 383 1.41 -16.77 2.43
N SER A 384 2.34 -17.57 2.95
CA SER A 384 3.35 -17.11 3.90
C SER A 384 4.26 -16.04 3.29
N ILE A 385 4.68 -16.23 2.04
CA ILE A 385 5.47 -15.25 1.29
C ILE A 385 4.71 -13.92 1.16
N VAL A 386 3.42 -13.94 0.77
CA VAL A 386 2.67 -12.69 0.62
C VAL A 386 2.41 -12.02 1.97
N ASN A 387 2.19 -12.79 3.05
CA ASN A 387 2.09 -12.26 4.41
C ASN A 387 3.40 -11.58 4.85
N TYR A 388 4.56 -12.18 4.55
CA TYR A 388 5.88 -11.55 4.74
C TYR A 388 6.02 -10.27 3.93
N LEU A 389 5.74 -10.32 2.62
CA LEU A 389 5.84 -9.17 1.74
C LEU A 389 4.94 -8.02 2.22
N GLY A 390 3.70 -8.29 2.64
CA GLY A 390 2.80 -7.28 3.20
C GLY A 390 3.38 -6.54 4.40
N LYS A 391 4.07 -7.26 5.30
CA LYS A 391 4.78 -6.68 6.45
C LYS A 391 6.06 -5.96 6.02
N TYR A 392 6.85 -6.55 5.14
CA TYR A 392 8.12 -6.00 4.64
C TYR A 392 7.90 -4.74 3.79
N TYR A 393 6.76 -4.63 3.12
CA TYR A 393 6.37 -3.42 2.40
C TYR A 393 6.11 -2.23 3.33
N MET A 394 5.82 -2.44 4.62
CA MET A 394 5.85 -1.34 5.60
C MET A 394 7.25 -0.75 5.71
N PHE A 395 8.28 -1.58 5.85
CA PHE A 395 9.67 -1.12 5.87
C PHE A 395 10.02 -0.37 4.58
N GLY A 396 9.75 -0.98 3.42
CA GLY A 396 9.98 -0.34 2.12
C GLY A 396 9.27 1.00 1.99
N TRP A 397 7.99 1.08 2.35
CA TRP A 397 7.20 2.31 2.22
C TRP A 397 7.64 3.42 3.19
N ALA A 398 8.12 3.07 4.37
CA ALA A 398 8.69 4.02 5.33
C ALA A 398 9.98 4.67 4.78
N PHE A 399 10.90 3.85 4.26
CA PHE A 399 12.27 4.27 3.93
C PHE A 399 12.56 4.47 2.43
N ARG A 400 11.63 4.19 1.51
CA ARG A 400 11.86 4.28 0.05
C ARG A 400 12.47 5.61 -0.40
N SER A 401 12.09 6.72 0.23
CA SER A 401 12.59 8.06 -0.08
C SER A 401 14.08 8.23 0.25
N VAL A 402 14.59 7.57 1.30
CA VAL A 402 16.01 7.60 1.64
C VAL A 402 16.82 6.60 0.80
N MET A 403 16.25 5.41 0.55
CA MET A 403 16.95 4.28 -0.10
C MET A 403 17.22 4.48 -1.59
N ARG A 404 16.33 5.18 -2.31
CA ARG A 404 16.48 5.40 -3.77
C ARG A 404 17.71 6.19 -4.19
N ASP A 405 18.29 6.95 -3.26
CA ASP A 405 19.42 7.82 -3.57
C ASP A 405 20.70 7.41 -2.83
N ARG A 406 20.67 6.42 -1.93
CA ARG A 406 21.80 6.07 -1.06
C ARG A 406 22.11 4.57 -1.18
N PRO A 407 23.39 4.18 -1.29
CA PRO A 407 23.76 2.78 -1.14
C PRO A 407 23.13 2.23 0.15
N THR A 408 22.47 1.09 0.04
CA THR A 408 21.69 0.48 1.13
C THR A 408 22.15 -0.95 1.32
N ILE A 409 22.83 -1.18 2.46
CA ILE A 409 23.14 -2.50 2.97
C ILE A 409 21.96 -2.92 3.85
N CYS A 410 21.37 -4.06 3.58
CA CYS A 410 20.24 -4.60 4.32
C CYS A 410 20.50 -6.09 4.53
N THR A 411 20.31 -6.57 5.76
CA THR A 411 20.55 -7.96 6.16
C THR A 411 19.42 -8.44 7.07
N PRO A 412 18.96 -9.70 6.93
CA PRO A 412 17.90 -10.26 7.77
C PRO A 412 18.39 -10.65 9.15
N ASP A 413 17.43 -10.69 10.07
CA ASP A 413 17.57 -11.30 11.40
C ASP A 413 16.37 -12.23 11.70
N ASP A 414 16.20 -12.66 12.94
CA ASP A 414 15.22 -13.63 13.38
C ASP A 414 13.76 -13.24 13.09
N HIS A 415 13.37 -11.99 13.37
CA HIS A 415 11.99 -11.55 13.17
C HIS A 415 11.59 -11.46 11.70
N ASP A 416 12.56 -11.27 10.79
CA ASP A 416 12.33 -11.27 9.34
C ASP A 416 11.87 -12.64 8.80
N VAL A 417 12.17 -13.72 9.54
CA VAL A 417 11.70 -15.09 9.27
C VAL A 417 10.62 -15.56 10.25
N TYR A 418 10.07 -14.67 11.08
CA TYR A 418 9.07 -14.96 12.14
C TYR A 418 9.57 -15.92 13.21
N HIS A 419 10.76 -15.66 13.72
CA HIS A 419 11.37 -16.32 14.87
C HIS A 419 11.64 -15.32 15.99
N GLY A 420 11.62 -15.79 17.23
CA GLY A 420 12.09 -15.00 18.37
C GLY A 420 13.58 -15.13 18.68
N ASN A 421 14.29 -16.09 18.04
CA ASN A 421 15.75 -16.21 17.99
C ASN A 421 16.15 -17.04 16.75
N LEU A 422 17.24 -16.68 16.06
CA LEU A 422 17.71 -17.36 14.85
C LEU A 422 18.97 -18.21 15.09
N TRP A 423 18.84 -19.53 14.92
CA TRP A 423 19.96 -20.48 15.02
C TRP A 423 20.45 -20.98 13.66
N GLY A 424 19.62 -20.91 12.62
CA GLY A 424 19.98 -21.10 11.20
C GLY A 424 20.37 -22.52 10.77
N GLU A 425 21.28 -23.18 11.50
CA GLU A 425 21.78 -24.55 11.33
C GLU A 425 21.81 -25.03 9.86
N GLY A 426 22.54 -24.30 9.02
CA GLY A 426 22.71 -24.66 7.60
C GLY A 426 21.42 -24.74 6.79
N GLY A 427 20.33 -24.12 7.24
CA GLY A 427 19.05 -24.11 6.55
C GLY A 427 18.14 -25.31 6.82
N ILE A 428 18.44 -26.17 7.80
CA ILE A 428 17.56 -27.31 8.09
C ILE A 428 16.19 -26.86 8.61
N ALA A 429 15.17 -27.70 8.43
CA ALA A 429 13.86 -27.45 9.03
C ALA A 429 13.93 -27.60 10.57
N LYS A 430 13.25 -26.71 11.28
CA LYS A 430 13.05 -26.84 12.72
C LYS A 430 12.24 -28.11 13.00
N PRO A 431 12.65 -28.99 13.93
CA PRO A 431 11.86 -30.16 14.31
C PRO A 431 10.45 -29.78 14.79
N GLY A 432 9.43 -30.49 14.29
CA GLY A 432 8.03 -30.25 14.66
C GLY A 432 7.72 -30.60 16.11
N GLY A 433 6.74 -29.91 16.70
CA GLY A 433 6.26 -30.14 18.08
C GLY A 433 7.11 -29.49 19.18
N ILE A 434 8.20 -28.81 18.82
CA ILE A 434 9.05 -28.08 19.78
C ILE A 434 8.69 -26.59 19.78
N ILE A 435 8.17 -26.12 20.91
CA ILE A 435 7.63 -24.77 21.11
C ILE A 435 8.75 -23.75 21.45
N SER A 436 9.97 -24.21 21.74
CA SER A 436 11.04 -23.31 22.20
C SER A 436 11.73 -22.55 21.06
N ASP A 437 12.21 -21.35 21.38
CA ASP A 437 12.94 -20.46 20.46
C ASP A 437 14.45 -20.79 20.40
N ASP A 438 14.92 -21.74 21.19
CA ASP A 438 16.33 -22.18 21.27
C ASP A 438 16.65 -23.39 20.38
N THR A 439 15.74 -23.78 19.48
CA THR A 439 15.91 -24.94 18.62
C THR A 439 16.47 -24.56 17.26
N ARG A 440 17.47 -25.32 16.80
CA ARG A 440 18.06 -25.21 15.47
C ARG A 440 17.07 -25.32 14.31
N GLY A 441 17.39 -24.62 13.21
CA GLY A 441 16.67 -24.69 11.94
C GLY A 441 15.54 -23.67 11.76
N PHE A 442 14.93 -23.63 10.58
CA PHE A 442 13.87 -22.70 10.22
C PHE A 442 12.47 -23.31 10.44
N THR A 443 11.58 -22.56 11.10
CA THR A 443 10.13 -22.86 11.16
C THR A 443 9.44 -22.61 9.82
N GLN A 444 9.91 -21.62 9.05
CA GLN A 444 9.35 -21.31 7.73
C GLN A 444 9.90 -22.26 6.67
N SER A 445 9.13 -22.42 5.58
CA SER A 445 9.61 -23.14 4.40
C SER A 445 10.89 -22.50 3.84
N VAL A 446 11.76 -23.33 3.25
CA VAL A 446 12.96 -22.86 2.53
C VAL A 446 12.61 -21.83 1.46
N LYS A 447 11.44 -21.99 0.80
CA LYS A 447 10.93 -21.07 -0.20
C LYS A 447 10.74 -19.65 0.37
N MET A 448 10.10 -19.53 1.53
CA MET A 448 9.90 -18.24 2.19
C MET A 448 11.22 -17.64 2.70
N VAL A 449 12.10 -18.44 3.31
CA VAL A 449 13.42 -17.97 3.78
C VAL A 449 14.27 -17.42 2.62
N ASN A 450 14.23 -18.06 1.45
CA ASN A 450 14.91 -17.55 0.25
C ASN A 450 14.33 -16.22 -0.24
N VAL A 451 13.03 -16.00 -0.11
CA VAL A 451 12.40 -14.70 -0.39
C VAL A 451 12.92 -13.63 0.58
N VAL A 452 13.00 -13.93 1.88
CA VAL A 452 13.57 -13.02 2.88
C VAL A 452 15.00 -12.62 2.49
N ASN A 453 15.88 -13.61 2.29
CA ASN A 453 17.26 -13.38 1.87
C ASN A 453 17.34 -12.54 0.58
N ARG A 454 16.53 -12.87 -0.44
CA ARG A 454 16.56 -12.16 -1.71
C ARG A 454 16.08 -10.71 -1.58
N THR A 455 14.97 -10.48 -0.88
CA THR A 455 14.37 -9.14 -0.73
C THR A 455 15.21 -8.19 0.12
N GLN A 456 16.09 -8.71 0.98
CA GLN A 456 16.96 -7.91 1.84
C GLN A 456 18.40 -7.81 1.30
N CYS A 457 18.92 -8.89 0.72
CA CYS A 457 20.32 -8.98 0.30
C CYS A 457 20.55 -8.91 -1.22
N GLY A 458 19.51 -8.91 -2.05
CA GLY A 458 19.65 -9.06 -3.51
C GLY A 458 20.53 -7.99 -4.20
N GLN A 459 20.58 -6.79 -3.63
CA GLN A 459 21.43 -5.67 -4.07
C GLN A 459 22.87 -5.70 -3.55
N LEU A 460 23.20 -6.60 -2.61
CA LEU A 460 24.56 -6.68 -2.05
C LEU A 460 25.55 -7.23 -3.09
N PRO A 461 26.87 -6.97 -2.95
CA PRO A 461 27.89 -7.61 -3.77
C PRO A 461 27.71 -9.12 -3.83
N ASP A 462 28.12 -9.74 -4.94
CA ASP A 462 28.03 -11.20 -5.07
C ASP A 462 28.76 -11.89 -3.91
N PRO A 463 28.16 -12.94 -3.32
CA PRO A 463 28.77 -13.63 -2.19
C PRO A 463 30.11 -14.23 -2.61
N TYR A 464 31.04 -14.31 -1.67
CA TYR A 464 32.32 -14.97 -1.90
C TYR A 464 32.14 -16.45 -2.25
N ASP A 465 31.18 -17.10 -1.59
CA ASP A 465 30.75 -18.46 -1.89
C ASP A 465 29.27 -18.46 -2.32
N PRO A 466 28.98 -18.58 -3.63
CA PRO A 466 27.62 -18.61 -4.16
C PRO A 466 26.98 -19.99 -4.14
N ALA A 467 27.69 -21.04 -3.72
CA ALA A 467 27.31 -22.45 -3.86
C ALA A 467 26.39 -22.97 -2.74
#